data_AF-A0A8R7RC73-F1
#
_entry.id   AF-A0A8R7RC73-F1
#
_cell.length_a   1.000
_cell.length_b   1.000
_cell.length_c   1.000
_cell.angle_alpha   90.00
_cell.angle_beta   90.00
_cell.angle_gamma   90.00
#
_symmetry.space_group_name_H-M   'P 1'
#
loop_
_entity.id
_entity.type
_entity.pdbx_description
1 polymer ?
#
loop_
_entity_poly.entity_id
_entity_poly.type
_entity_poly.pdbx_seq_one_letter_code
_entity_poly.pdbx_strand_id
1 'polypeptide(L)'
;MNYLSFLADYENALAHIYFYQQGVGVGPEQLTDTSSLASGSMGSSSDLSSSSSSSSALSVWSNPIGWLVHVLLRKLDAKAGSYREPALSYLFLANNTHYVAKKVGGGTKLERILGEEWAEAQRAKARGYVDVYMRAAWGSKVLRGGAVEEAVVQMVAMQERWVAADEEMGVALRAAAKEAVVPMYRLFYRRQGAVARLPPGDVITMIDGLFGGRNAVAGDESVAAAGRRRSSQQQQQQEVPVEIRNGKTRRQRVTITD
;
A
#
# COMPACT_ATOMS: atom_id res chain seq x y z
N MET A 1 -7.60 7.19 0.06
CA MET A 1 -7.25 7.29 -1.37
C MET A 1 -8.45 7.34 -2.29
N ASN A 2 -9.39 6.38 -2.27
CA ASN A 2 -10.55 6.42 -3.19
C ASN A 2 -11.32 7.75 -3.18
N TYR A 3 -11.55 8.34 -2.00
CA TYR A 3 -12.16 9.67 -1.90
C TYR A 3 -11.32 10.77 -2.55
N LEU A 4 -9.99 10.75 -2.39
CA LEU A 4 -9.10 11.73 -3.03
C LEU A 4 -9.07 11.55 -4.54
N SER A 5 -9.15 10.31 -5.02
CA SER A 5 -9.26 10.00 -6.46
C SER A 5 -10.56 10.56 -7.03
N PHE A 6 -11.70 10.36 -6.35
CA PHE A 6 -12.98 10.97 -6.74
C PHE A 6 -12.94 12.49 -6.66
N LEU A 7 -12.30 13.03 -5.61
CA LEU A 7 -12.18 14.46 -5.39
C LEU A 7 -11.36 15.15 -6.50
N ALA A 8 -10.39 14.45 -7.08
CA ALA A 8 -9.64 14.93 -8.24
C ALA A 8 -10.55 15.23 -9.44
N ASP A 9 -11.68 14.55 -9.59
CA ASP A 9 -12.63 14.83 -10.67
C ASP A 9 -13.23 16.24 -10.54
N TYR A 10 -13.33 16.77 -9.32
CA TYR A 10 -13.88 18.08 -8.98
C TYR A 10 -12.81 19.15 -8.71
N GLU A 11 -11.57 18.95 -9.19
CA GLU A 11 -10.43 19.87 -8.97
C GLU A 11 -10.79 21.36 -9.15
N ASN A 12 -11.43 21.71 -10.27
CA ASN A 12 -11.77 23.11 -10.57
C ASN A 12 -12.78 23.68 -9.56
N ALA A 13 -13.84 22.93 -9.24
CA ALA A 13 -14.84 23.36 -8.27
C ALA A 13 -14.24 23.55 -6.87
N LEU A 14 -13.31 22.67 -6.49
CA LEU A 14 -12.61 22.76 -5.20
C LEU A 14 -11.66 23.94 -5.14
N ALA A 15 -10.94 24.21 -6.23
CA ALA A 15 -10.11 25.40 -6.33
C ALA A 15 -10.95 26.66 -6.13
N HIS A 16 -12.11 26.76 -6.80
CA HIS A 16 -13.03 27.90 -6.63
C HIS A 16 -13.52 28.06 -5.18
N ILE A 17 -13.98 26.98 -4.54
CA ILE A 17 -14.44 27.02 -3.14
C ILE A 17 -13.29 27.45 -2.21
N TYR A 18 -12.10 26.89 -2.42
CA TYR A 18 -10.94 27.18 -1.58
C TYR A 18 -10.46 28.63 -1.72
N PHE A 19 -10.35 29.15 -2.94
CA PHE A 19 -9.94 30.54 -3.18
C PHE A 19 -11.00 31.55 -2.73
N TYR A 20 -12.29 31.23 -2.91
CA TYR A 20 -13.38 32.03 -2.38
C TYR A 20 -13.32 32.12 -0.85
N GLN A 21 -13.07 31.00 -0.17
CA GLN A 21 -12.98 30.95 1.30
C GLN A 21 -11.71 31.62 1.87
N GLN A 22 -10.64 31.70 1.08
CA GLN A 22 -9.40 32.43 1.42
C GLN A 22 -9.51 33.96 1.22
N GLY A 23 -10.66 34.48 0.78
CA GLY A 23 -10.86 35.92 0.54
C GLY A 23 -10.21 36.43 -0.75
N VAL A 24 -9.72 35.53 -1.62
CA VAL A 24 -9.21 35.86 -2.95
C VAL A 24 -10.40 35.83 -3.90
N GLY A 25 -11.22 36.89 -3.87
CA GLY A 25 -12.39 37.02 -4.71
C GLY A 25 -12.02 37.18 -6.19
N VAL A 26 -11.95 36.06 -6.93
CA VAL A 26 -11.98 36.11 -8.40
C VAL A 26 -13.45 36.14 -8.81
N GLY A 27 -13.94 37.32 -9.19
CA GLY A 27 -15.31 37.53 -9.64
C GLY A 27 -15.63 36.71 -10.91
N PRO A 28 -16.92 36.43 -11.18
CA PRO A 28 -17.35 35.57 -12.28
C PRO A 28 -17.08 36.09 -13.70
N GLU A 29 -16.48 37.28 -13.87
CA GLU A 29 -16.27 37.90 -15.19
C GLU A 29 -14.90 37.63 -15.85
N GLN A 30 -13.95 36.92 -15.23
CA GLN A 30 -12.66 36.59 -15.88
C GLN A 30 -12.58 35.17 -16.47
N LEU A 31 -13.73 34.58 -16.83
CA LEU A 31 -13.82 33.17 -17.21
C LEU A 31 -13.75 32.88 -18.72
N THR A 32 -13.39 33.82 -19.59
CA THR A 32 -13.27 33.53 -21.03
C THR A 32 -11.87 33.55 -21.62
N ASP A 33 -10.84 34.09 -20.95
CA ASP A 33 -9.49 34.19 -21.53
C ASP A 33 -8.38 33.68 -20.60
N THR A 34 -8.33 32.36 -20.39
CA THR A 34 -7.21 31.70 -19.69
C THR A 34 -5.92 31.62 -20.52
N SER A 35 -5.88 32.22 -21.71
CA SER A 35 -4.70 32.35 -22.57
C SER A 35 -3.83 33.56 -22.23
N SER A 36 -4.31 34.51 -21.41
CA SER A 36 -3.59 35.77 -21.12
C SER A 36 -2.68 35.74 -19.88
N LEU A 37 -2.73 34.68 -19.07
CA LEU A 37 -1.82 34.50 -17.92
C LEU A 37 -0.38 34.10 -18.33
N ALA A 38 -0.15 33.87 -19.63
CA ALA A 38 1.14 33.45 -20.18
C ALA A 38 1.97 34.59 -20.82
N SER A 39 1.51 35.84 -20.79
CA SER A 39 2.27 36.97 -21.35
C SER A 39 2.38 38.15 -20.37
N GLY A 40 3.07 37.90 -19.26
CA GLY A 40 3.68 38.94 -18.44
C GLY A 40 5.15 39.12 -18.82
N SER A 41 5.41 39.55 -20.06
CA SER A 41 6.75 39.97 -20.48
C SER A 41 7.01 41.40 -20.05
N MET A 42 7.82 41.60 -19.01
CA MET A 42 8.63 42.81 -18.86
C MET A 42 9.97 42.48 -18.18
N GLY A 43 11.07 42.73 -18.91
CA GLY A 43 12.34 43.16 -18.34
C GLY A 43 13.35 42.08 -17.95
N SER A 44 14.19 41.68 -18.92
CA SER A 44 15.41 40.91 -18.70
C SER A 44 16.50 41.71 -17.95
N SER A 45 17.13 41.10 -16.95
CA SER A 45 18.61 40.99 -16.89
C SER A 45 19.05 39.98 -15.82
N SER A 46 19.67 38.91 -16.33
CA SER A 46 20.78 38.12 -15.76
C SER A 46 20.85 37.91 -14.24
N ASP A 47 20.71 36.66 -13.78
CA ASP A 47 21.85 35.84 -13.32
C ASP A 47 21.41 34.54 -12.59
N LEU A 48 21.97 33.42 -13.07
CA LEU A 48 22.06 32.05 -12.54
C LEU A 48 21.62 31.74 -11.08
N SER A 49 20.71 30.76 -10.92
CA SER A 49 20.89 29.54 -10.08
C SER A 49 19.60 28.72 -9.93
N SER A 50 19.75 27.40 -10.07
CA SER A 50 18.84 26.29 -9.79
C SER A 50 17.65 26.56 -8.85
N SER A 51 16.41 26.55 -9.39
CA SER A 51 15.17 26.52 -8.58
C SER A 51 13.95 26.02 -9.38
N SER A 52 14.08 24.90 -10.11
CA SER A 52 12.92 24.25 -10.77
C SER A 52 12.06 23.42 -9.82
N SER A 53 12.51 23.17 -8.58
CA SER A 53 11.72 22.43 -7.58
C SER A 53 10.73 23.30 -6.79
N SER A 54 10.96 24.62 -6.73
CA SER A 54 10.15 25.54 -5.93
C SER A 54 8.82 25.88 -6.61
N SER A 55 8.81 26.03 -7.93
CA SER A 55 7.61 26.38 -8.71
C SER A 55 6.53 25.28 -8.65
N SER A 56 6.96 24.02 -8.74
CA SER A 56 6.09 22.84 -8.66
C SER A 56 5.59 22.59 -7.23
N ALA A 57 6.43 22.86 -6.22
CA ALA A 57 6.03 22.73 -4.82
C ALA A 57 4.97 23.76 -4.41
N LEU A 58 5.09 25.00 -4.92
CA LEU A 58 4.12 26.06 -4.68
C LEU A 58 2.77 25.81 -5.39
N SER A 59 2.76 25.15 -6.55
CA SER A 59 1.51 24.79 -7.24
C SER A 59 0.76 23.65 -6.55
N VAL A 60 1.47 22.65 -6.02
CA VAL A 60 0.88 21.54 -5.23
C VAL A 60 0.29 22.04 -3.91
N TRP A 61 0.89 23.04 -3.27
CA TRP A 61 0.34 23.68 -2.06
C TRP A 61 -0.77 24.69 -2.34
N SER A 62 -0.86 25.18 -3.58
CA SER A 62 -1.99 25.97 -4.06
C SER A 62 -3.20 25.08 -4.42
N ASN A 63 -3.01 23.77 -4.56
CA ASN A 63 -4.09 22.83 -4.82
C ASN A 63 -4.58 22.17 -3.52
N PRO A 64 -5.87 22.31 -3.15
CA PRO A 64 -6.40 21.72 -1.92
C PRO A 64 -6.24 20.19 -1.86
N ILE A 65 -6.23 19.50 -3.01
CA ILE A 65 -6.03 18.05 -3.08
C ILE A 65 -4.60 17.68 -2.72
N GLY A 66 -3.62 18.46 -3.19
CA GLY A 66 -2.21 18.28 -2.84
C GLY A 66 -1.98 18.43 -1.34
N TRP A 67 -2.59 19.45 -0.74
CA TRP A 67 -2.58 19.64 0.70
C TRP A 67 -3.24 18.48 1.47
N LEU A 68 -4.40 17.98 1.03
CA LEU A 68 -5.06 16.83 1.68
C LEU A 68 -4.22 15.55 1.63
N VAL A 69 -3.53 15.29 0.52
CA VAL A 69 -2.58 14.18 0.40
C VAL A 69 -1.41 14.36 1.38
N HIS A 70 -0.88 15.58 1.50
CA HIS A 70 0.16 15.89 2.49
C HIS A 70 -0.31 15.63 3.93
N VAL A 71 -1.51 16.10 4.29
CA VAL A 71 -2.12 15.87 5.60
C VAL A 71 -2.30 14.37 5.87
N LEU A 72 -2.72 13.59 4.87
CA LEU A 72 -2.81 12.13 4.99
C LEU A 72 -1.45 11.52 5.33
N LEU A 73 -0.39 11.89 4.61
CA LEU A 73 0.96 11.39 4.87
C LEU A 73 1.45 11.76 6.28
N ARG A 74 1.19 12.98 6.76
CA ARG A 74 1.51 13.41 8.13
C ARG A 74 0.76 12.61 9.19
N LYS A 75 -0.52 12.29 8.94
CA LYS A 75 -1.29 11.43 9.85
C LYS A 75 -0.74 10.01 9.89
N LEU A 76 -0.26 9.49 8.76
CA LEU A 76 0.40 8.19 8.72
C LEU A 76 1.73 8.22 9.50
N ASP A 77 2.52 9.27 9.38
CA ASP A 77 3.74 9.47 10.19
C ASP A 77 3.43 9.48 11.69
N ALA A 78 2.42 10.25 12.11
CA ALA A 78 2.01 10.30 13.51
C ALA A 78 1.53 8.92 14.03
N LYS A 79 0.76 8.20 13.22
CA LYS A 79 0.32 6.83 13.56
C LYS A 79 1.50 5.87 13.63
N ALA A 80 2.49 6.00 12.74
CA ALA A 80 3.69 5.18 12.77
C ALA A 80 4.45 5.35 14.09
N GLY A 81 4.50 6.58 14.64
CA GLY A 81 5.12 6.85 15.94
C GLY A 81 4.44 6.18 17.15
N SER A 82 3.22 5.66 17.00
CA SER A 82 2.50 4.98 18.08
C SER A 82 2.83 3.48 18.22
N TYR A 83 3.53 2.88 17.25
CA TYR A 83 3.92 1.48 17.34
C TYR A 83 5.06 1.29 18.33
N ARG A 84 4.94 0.27 19.19
CA ARG A 84 5.98 -0.11 20.15
C ARG A 84 7.23 -0.64 19.46
N GLU A 85 7.06 -1.45 18.42
CA GLU A 85 8.16 -2.08 17.70
C GLU A 85 8.59 -1.19 16.53
N PRO A 86 9.84 -0.68 16.48
CA PRO A 86 10.30 0.20 15.41
C PRO A 86 10.21 -0.43 14.03
N ALA A 87 10.49 -1.73 13.93
CA ALA A 87 10.37 -2.48 12.67
C ALA A 87 8.93 -2.45 12.12
N LEU A 88 7.92 -2.60 12.98
CA LEU A 88 6.51 -2.56 12.55
C LEU A 88 6.10 -1.14 12.13
N SER A 89 6.63 -0.11 12.81
CA SER A 89 6.43 1.29 12.45
C SER A 89 6.91 1.59 11.02
N TYR A 90 8.13 1.17 10.68
CA TYR A 90 8.69 1.39 9.35
C TYR A 90 8.03 0.53 8.27
N LEU A 91 7.63 -0.71 8.59
CA LEU A 91 6.83 -1.52 7.67
C LEU A 91 5.48 -0.87 7.36
N PHE A 92 4.81 -0.34 8.38
CA PHE A 92 3.57 0.41 8.21
C PHE A 92 3.76 1.62 7.28
N LEU A 93 4.83 2.39 7.46
CA LEU A 93 5.16 3.52 6.59
C LEU A 93 5.46 3.09 5.16
N ALA A 94 6.29 2.05 4.98
CA ALA A 94 6.59 1.50 3.66
C ALA A 94 5.32 1.09 2.91
N ASN A 95 4.46 0.30 3.55
CA ASN A 95 3.21 -0.17 2.96
C ASN A 95 2.28 0.96 2.56
N ASN A 96 2.01 1.90 3.48
CA ASN A 96 1.04 2.96 3.21
C ASN A 96 1.59 3.97 2.20
N THR A 97 2.88 4.31 2.26
CA THR A 97 3.51 5.23 1.30
C THR A 97 3.51 4.61 -0.10
N HIS A 98 3.85 3.32 -0.21
CA HIS A 98 3.77 2.57 -1.47
C HIS A 98 2.35 2.55 -2.03
N TYR A 99 1.35 2.26 -1.19
CA TYR A 99 -0.04 2.25 -1.62
C TYR A 99 -0.52 3.62 -2.12
N VAL A 100 -0.17 4.70 -1.42
CA VAL A 100 -0.49 6.08 -1.85
C VAL A 100 0.19 6.38 -3.19
N ALA A 101 1.49 6.08 -3.33
CA ALA A 101 2.23 6.31 -4.57
C ALA A 101 1.62 5.55 -5.76
N LYS A 102 1.23 4.28 -5.55
CA LYS A 102 0.56 3.45 -6.55
C LYS A 102 -0.83 3.97 -6.93
N LYS A 103 -1.57 4.51 -5.97
CA LYS A 103 -2.90 5.11 -6.22
C LYS A 103 -2.84 6.46 -6.91
N VAL A 104 -1.74 7.20 -6.74
CA VAL A 104 -1.52 8.46 -7.45
C VAL A 104 -1.00 8.20 -8.85
N GLY A 105 0.00 7.33 -9.02
CA GLY A 105 0.61 7.10 -10.34
C GLY A 105 -0.27 6.31 -11.32
N GLY A 106 0.18 6.21 -12.58
CA GLY A 106 -0.45 5.39 -13.61
C GLY A 106 -1.41 6.16 -14.53
N GLY A 107 -1.08 7.40 -14.85
CA GLY A 107 -1.86 8.31 -15.68
C GLY A 107 -3.11 8.85 -15.01
N THR A 108 -3.22 8.79 -13.67
CA THR A 108 -4.46 9.21 -13.00
C THR A 108 -4.56 10.74 -12.95
N LYS A 109 -5.78 11.24 -12.72
CA LYS A 109 -6.00 12.68 -12.51
C LYS A 109 -5.23 13.21 -11.29
N LEU A 110 -4.98 12.37 -10.29
CA LEU A 110 -4.12 12.71 -9.16
C LEU A 110 -2.66 12.87 -9.56
N GLU A 111 -2.15 12.05 -10.49
CA GLU A 111 -0.78 12.21 -11.02
C GLU A 111 -0.63 13.53 -11.77
N ARG A 112 -1.64 13.92 -12.57
CA ARG A 112 -1.62 15.23 -13.25
C ARG A 112 -1.59 16.40 -12.27
N ILE A 113 -2.27 16.27 -11.13
CA ILE A 113 -2.33 17.30 -10.09
C ILE A 113 -1.04 17.38 -9.28
N LEU A 114 -0.48 16.21 -8.90
CA LEU A 114 0.67 16.12 -8.00
C LEU A 114 2.02 16.09 -8.74
N GLY A 115 2.00 15.74 -10.02
CA GLY A 115 3.17 15.46 -10.84
C GLY A 115 3.61 13.99 -10.79
N GLU A 116 4.12 13.49 -11.92
CA GLU A 116 4.71 12.14 -12.04
C GLU A 116 5.91 11.95 -11.10
N GLU A 117 6.78 12.97 -11.03
CA GLU A 117 7.94 12.97 -10.13
C GLU A 117 7.56 12.80 -8.66
N TRP A 118 6.39 13.27 -8.26
CA TRP A 118 5.92 13.13 -6.88
C TRP A 118 5.65 11.66 -6.54
N ALA A 119 5.00 10.91 -7.43
CA ALA A 119 4.73 9.50 -7.21
C ALA A 119 6.03 8.71 -7.12
N GLU A 120 7.01 9.02 -7.98
CA GLU A 120 8.31 8.37 -7.95
C GLU A 120 9.11 8.69 -6.68
N ALA A 121 9.08 9.95 -6.24
CA ALA A 121 9.66 10.33 -4.95
C ALA A 121 9.02 9.58 -3.78
N GLN A 122 7.70 9.35 -3.78
CA GLN A 122 7.05 8.54 -2.76
C GLN A 122 7.42 7.05 -2.85
N ARG A 123 7.60 6.48 -4.06
CA ARG A 123 8.10 5.10 -4.22
C ARG A 123 9.52 4.95 -3.67
N ALA A 124 10.42 5.89 -4.00
CA ALA A 124 11.78 5.91 -3.47
C ALA A 124 11.78 6.01 -1.94
N LYS A 125 10.91 6.86 -1.38
CA LYS A 125 10.75 6.99 0.07
C LYS A 125 10.23 5.69 0.72
N ALA A 126 9.28 5.00 0.09
CA ALA A 126 8.79 3.71 0.54
C ALA A 126 9.91 2.65 0.58
N ARG A 127 10.78 2.61 -0.44
CA ARG A 127 11.98 1.75 -0.46
C ARG A 127 12.93 2.10 0.69
N GLY A 128 13.19 3.38 0.93
CA GLY A 128 14.00 3.82 2.06
C GLY A 128 13.44 3.36 3.42
N TYR A 129 12.11 3.33 3.58
CA TYR A 129 11.48 2.77 4.78
C TYR A 129 11.68 1.26 4.90
N VAL A 130 11.67 0.52 3.78
CA VAL A 130 12.03 -0.92 3.77
C VAL A 130 13.45 -1.12 4.28
N ASP A 131 14.42 -0.31 3.85
CA ASP A 131 15.82 -0.44 4.29
C ASP A 131 15.98 -0.19 5.80
N VAL A 132 15.26 0.79 6.34
CA VAL A 132 15.26 1.07 7.79
C VAL A 132 14.56 -0.06 8.54
N TYR A 133 13.43 -0.55 8.03
CA TYR A 133 12.74 -1.72 8.56
C TYR A 133 13.69 -2.93 8.61
N MET A 134 14.42 -3.23 7.54
CA MET A 134 15.32 -4.38 7.49
C MET A 134 16.43 -4.28 8.53
N ARG A 135 17.03 -3.09 8.70
CA ARG A 135 18.02 -2.85 9.76
C ARG A 135 17.44 -2.97 11.16
N ALA A 136 16.24 -2.46 11.39
CA ALA A 136 15.57 -2.52 12.68
C ALA A 136 15.16 -3.96 13.05
N ALA A 137 14.66 -4.73 12.09
CA ALA A 137 14.22 -6.10 12.28
C ALA A 137 15.39 -7.09 12.37
N TRP A 138 16.29 -7.05 11.40
CA TRP A 138 17.32 -8.08 11.21
C TRP A 138 18.71 -7.64 11.66
N GLY A 139 19.01 -6.33 11.62
CA GLY A 139 20.35 -5.79 11.81
C GLY A 139 20.96 -5.98 13.20
N SER A 140 20.22 -5.81 14.30
CA SER A 140 20.82 -5.94 15.64
C SER A 140 20.87 -7.37 16.18
N LYS A 141 19.94 -8.25 15.76
CA LYS A 141 19.78 -9.60 16.34
C LYS A 141 20.49 -10.69 15.56
N VAL A 142 20.53 -10.60 14.23
CA VAL A 142 21.21 -11.60 13.38
C VAL A 142 22.71 -11.32 13.26
N LEU A 143 23.14 -10.05 13.30
CA LEU A 143 24.53 -9.66 13.05
C LEU A 143 25.44 -9.70 14.29
N ARG A 144 24.91 -9.69 15.52
CA ARG A 144 25.70 -9.57 16.77
C ARG A 144 26.16 -10.87 17.42
N GLY A 145 25.93 -12.02 16.76
CA GLY A 145 26.71 -13.24 16.99
C GLY A 145 26.53 -13.89 18.37
N GLY A 146 25.65 -14.89 18.44
CA GLY A 146 25.61 -15.85 19.54
C GLY A 146 24.55 -16.93 19.31
N ALA A 147 23.33 -16.49 19.01
CA ALA A 147 22.15 -17.34 18.78
C ALA A 147 21.48 -16.94 17.45
N VAL A 148 22.21 -17.06 16.34
CA VAL A 148 21.76 -16.62 15.01
C VAL A 148 20.52 -17.41 14.58
N GLU A 149 20.49 -18.70 14.89
CA GLU A 149 19.37 -19.57 14.54
C GLU A 149 18.09 -19.21 15.32
N GLU A 150 18.17 -19.07 16.63
CA GLU A 150 17.04 -18.65 17.47
C GLU A 150 16.55 -17.24 17.10
N ALA A 151 17.47 -16.33 16.79
CA ALA A 151 17.11 -14.99 16.35
C ALA A 151 16.32 -15.03 15.03
N VAL A 152 16.73 -15.84 14.06
CA VAL A 152 16.00 -16.00 12.80
C VAL A 152 14.61 -16.57 13.04
N VAL A 153 14.50 -17.65 13.83
CA VAL A 153 13.20 -18.29 14.13
C VAL A 153 12.26 -17.32 14.85
N GLN A 154 12.75 -16.59 15.86
CA GLN A 154 11.94 -15.60 16.59
C GLN A 154 11.48 -14.45 15.69
N MET A 155 12.35 -13.96 14.82
CA MET A 155 12.00 -12.86 13.92
C MET A 155 10.99 -13.30 12.86
N VAL A 156 11.14 -14.49 12.28
CA VAL A 156 10.14 -15.07 11.37
C VAL A 156 8.81 -15.22 12.09
N ALA A 157 8.78 -15.82 13.29
CA ALA A 157 7.55 -15.99 14.08
C ALA A 157 6.87 -14.65 14.41
N MET A 158 7.66 -13.61 14.71
CA MET A 158 7.12 -12.26 14.97
C MET A 158 6.49 -11.64 13.71
N GLN A 159 7.02 -11.97 12.54
CA GLN A 159 6.62 -11.40 11.24
C GLN A 159 5.58 -12.24 10.48
N GLU A 160 5.24 -13.44 10.96
CA GLU A 160 4.24 -14.32 10.30
C GLU A 160 2.88 -13.64 10.08
N ARG A 161 2.49 -12.75 10.99
CA ARG A 161 1.21 -12.02 10.93
C ARG A 161 1.31 -10.69 10.19
N TRP A 162 2.50 -10.30 9.76
CA TRP A 162 2.71 -9.00 9.14
C TRP A 162 2.37 -9.09 7.65
N VAL A 163 1.74 -8.04 7.14
CA VAL A 163 1.17 -8.02 5.79
C VAL A 163 1.92 -7.01 4.94
N ALA A 164 2.25 -7.37 3.70
CA ALA A 164 2.75 -6.43 2.71
C ALA A 164 1.59 -5.71 2.01
N ALA A 165 1.82 -4.50 1.52
CA ALA A 165 0.78 -3.72 0.82
C ALA A 165 0.22 -4.45 -0.41
N ASP A 166 1.08 -5.12 -1.16
CA ASP A 166 0.75 -5.93 -2.34
C ASP A 166 1.87 -6.94 -2.61
N GLU A 167 1.72 -7.74 -3.66
CA GLU A 167 2.69 -8.77 -4.03
C GLU A 167 4.05 -8.18 -4.41
N GLU A 168 4.07 -7.01 -5.08
CA GLU A 168 5.31 -6.31 -5.44
C GLU A 168 6.13 -5.94 -4.20
N MET A 169 5.47 -5.31 -3.21
CA MET A 169 6.09 -5.01 -1.92
C MET A 169 6.48 -6.29 -1.18
N GLY A 170 5.66 -7.34 -1.22
CA GLY A 170 5.94 -8.63 -0.61
C GLY A 170 7.21 -9.28 -1.18
N VAL A 171 7.35 -9.31 -2.50
CA VAL A 171 8.55 -9.82 -3.20
C VAL A 171 9.77 -9.00 -2.79
N ALA A 172 9.68 -7.67 -2.79
CA ALA A 172 10.78 -6.79 -2.41
C ALA A 172 11.24 -7.02 -0.96
N LEU A 173 10.29 -7.13 -0.02
CA LEU A 173 10.56 -7.42 1.39
C LEU A 173 11.23 -8.79 1.57
N ARG A 174 10.74 -9.83 0.88
CA ARG A 174 11.34 -11.18 0.96
C ARG A 174 12.75 -11.20 0.36
N ALA A 175 12.97 -10.52 -0.77
CA ALA A 175 14.28 -10.42 -1.39
C ALA A 175 15.29 -9.71 -0.48
N ALA A 176 14.92 -8.56 0.08
CA ALA A 176 15.78 -7.81 0.99
C ALA A 176 16.05 -8.55 2.32
N ALA A 177 15.07 -9.31 2.84
CA ALA A 177 15.29 -10.17 4.01
C ALA A 177 16.28 -11.31 3.70
N LYS A 178 16.18 -11.94 2.52
CA LYS A 178 17.14 -12.97 2.08
C LYS A 178 18.55 -12.40 1.94
N GLU A 179 18.69 -11.22 1.35
CA GLU A 179 19.99 -10.55 1.19
C GLU A 179 20.64 -10.23 2.56
N ALA A 180 19.85 -9.79 3.53
CA ALA A 180 20.35 -9.48 4.87
C ALA A 180 20.73 -10.72 5.70
N VAL A 181 19.92 -11.78 5.64
CA VAL A 181 20.02 -12.93 6.56
C VAL A 181 20.86 -14.08 5.99
N VAL A 182 20.66 -14.42 4.72
CA VAL A 182 21.23 -15.65 4.12
C VAL A 182 22.76 -15.65 4.11
N PRO A 183 23.47 -14.58 3.73
CA PRO A 183 24.93 -14.58 3.72
C PRO A 183 25.51 -14.84 5.12
N MET A 184 24.93 -14.20 6.14
CA MET A 184 25.36 -14.33 7.53
C MET A 184 25.02 -15.70 8.11
N TYR A 185 23.84 -16.22 7.79
CA TYR A 185 23.45 -17.57 8.20
C TYR A 185 24.34 -18.64 7.57
N ARG A 186 24.73 -18.49 6.29
CA ARG A 186 25.69 -19.40 5.63
C ARG A 186 27.07 -19.37 6.29
N LEU A 187 27.53 -18.20 6.73
CA LEU A 187 28.78 -18.06 7.49
C LEU A 187 28.69 -18.76 8.85
N PHE A 188 27.57 -18.57 9.56
CA PHE A 188 27.26 -19.25 10.82
C PHE A 188 27.22 -20.77 10.66
N TYR A 189 26.47 -21.26 9.68
CA TYR A 189 26.31 -22.69 9.37
C TYR A 189 27.65 -23.34 9.03
N ARG A 190 28.53 -22.65 8.28
CA ARG A 190 29.90 -23.15 8.02
C ARG A 190 30.76 -23.24 9.28
N ARG A 191 30.55 -22.38 10.28
CA ARG A 191 31.31 -22.36 11.52
C ARG A 191 30.81 -23.38 12.55
N GLN A 192 29.50 -23.59 12.63
CA GLN A 192 28.91 -24.54 13.58
C GLN A 192 28.70 -25.94 12.99
N GLY A 193 28.77 -26.09 11.66
CA GLY A 193 28.59 -27.38 10.98
C GLY A 193 27.22 -27.99 11.25
N ALA A 194 27.17 -29.31 11.40
CA ALA A 194 25.95 -30.09 11.66
C ALA A 194 25.31 -29.86 13.05
N VAL A 195 25.86 -28.95 13.87
CA VAL A 195 25.26 -28.57 15.16
C VAL A 195 24.11 -27.56 14.97
N ALA A 196 24.12 -26.81 13.87
CA ALA A 196 23.00 -25.96 13.49
C ALA A 196 21.79 -26.83 13.10
N ARG A 197 20.62 -26.58 13.69
CA ARG A 197 19.44 -27.43 13.45
C ARG A 197 18.73 -27.08 12.15
N LEU A 198 18.96 -25.88 11.62
CA LEU A 198 18.40 -25.42 10.35
C LEU A 198 19.46 -25.40 9.23
N PRO A 199 19.20 -26.04 8.08
CA PRO A 199 19.98 -25.79 6.88
C PRO A 199 19.66 -24.38 6.31
N PRO A 200 20.59 -23.75 5.58
CA PRO A 200 20.34 -22.45 4.95
C PRO A 200 19.16 -22.46 3.97
N GLY A 201 18.81 -23.61 3.39
CA GLY A 201 17.64 -23.80 2.54
C GLY A 201 16.32 -23.57 3.30
N ASP A 202 16.23 -24.07 4.54
CA ASP A 202 15.02 -23.93 5.35
C ASP A 202 14.83 -22.48 5.82
N VAL A 203 15.91 -21.75 6.10
CA VAL A 203 15.84 -20.31 6.36
C VAL A 203 15.26 -19.55 5.16
N ILE A 204 15.65 -19.93 3.94
CA ILE A 204 15.11 -19.33 2.70
C ILE A 204 13.61 -19.63 2.57
N THR A 205 13.18 -20.88 2.79
CA THR A 205 11.75 -21.26 2.68
C THR A 205 10.89 -20.64 3.78
N MET A 206 11.45 -20.38 4.96
CA MET A 206 10.80 -19.62 6.02
C MET A 206 10.58 -18.17 5.61
N ILE A 207 11.62 -17.50 5.08
CA ILE A 207 11.52 -16.12 4.61
C ILE A 207 10.57 -16.03 3.41
N ASP A 208 10.59 -17.00 2.49
CA ASP A 208 9.69 -17.04 1.34
C ASP A 208 8.21 -17.19 1.75
N GLY A 209 7.95 -17.77 2.93
CA GLY A 209 6.61 -17.86 3.51
C GLY A 209 6.08 -16.56 4.12
N LEU A 210 6.93 -15.58 4.39
CA LEU A 210 6.53 -14.31 4.99
C LEU A 210 5.66 -13.47 4.05
N PHE A 211 4.83 -12.60 4.64
CA PHE A 211 3.97 -11.66 3.91
C PHE A 211 3.02 -12.31 2.89
N GLY A 212 2.60 -13.57 3.13
CA GLY A 212 1.66 -14.30 2.26
C GLY A 212 2.29 -15.02 1.06
N GLY A 213 3.62 -15.04 0.93
CA GLY A 213 4.33 -15.58 -0.24
C GLY A 213 4.11 -17.07 -0.51
N ARG A 214 3.71 -17.86 0.51
CA ARG A 214 3.47 -19.31 0.37
C ARG A 214 2.24 -19.64 -0.50
N ASN A 215 1.31 -18.70 -0.65
CA ASN A 215 0.10 -18.89 -1.46
C ASN A 215 0.27 -18.45 -2.94
N ALA A 216 1.37 -17.78 -3.30
CA ALA A 216 1.61 -17.32 -4.67
C ALA A 216 2.13 -18.42 -5.60
N VAL A 217 2.92 -19.38 -5.09
CA VAL A 217 3.53 -20.45 -5.90
C VAL A 217 2.60 -21.66 -6.07
N ALA A 218 1.67 -21.90 -5.15
CA ALA A 218 0.70 -23.01 -5.24
C ALA A 218 -0.58 -22.65 -6.03
N GLY A 219 -0.73 -21.38 -6.45
CA GLY A 219 -1.94 -20.87 -7.09
C GLY A 219 -2.07 -21.18 -8.58
N ASP A 220 -1.00 -21.59 -9.26
CA ASP A 220 -0.98 -21.64 -10.74
C ASP A 220 -1.12 -23.06 -11.34
N GLU A 221 -1.12 -24.13 -10.53
CA GLU A 221 -1.30 -25.51 -11.03
C GLU A 221 -2.65 -26.17 -10.68
N SER A 222 -3.53 -25.52 -9.90
CA SER A 222 -4.80 -26.14 -9.46
C SER A 222 -6.05 -25.69 -10.22
N VAL A 223 -5.96 -24.73 -11.15
CA VAL A 223 -7.14 -24.21 -11.87
C VAL A 223 -7.47 -25.01 -13.15
N ALA A 224 -6.60 -25.94 -13.58
CA ALA A 224 -6.80 -26.69 -14.82
C ALA A 224 -7.69 -27.95 -14.72
N ALA A 225 -8.20 -28.34 -13.53
CA ALA A 225 -8.88 -29.63 -13.35
C ALA A 225 -10.33 -29.59 -12.83
N ALA A 226 -10.97 -28.41 -12.72
CA ALA A 226 -12.37 -28.31 -12.27
C ALA A 226 -13.33 -27.80 -13.35
N GLY A 227 -13.04 -28.14 -14.62
CA GLY A 227 -13.94 -27.91 -15.74
C GLY A 227 -14.78 -29.14 -16.08
N ARG A 228 -15.73 -29.55 -15.23
CA ARG A 228 -16.86 -30.41 -15.64
C ARG A 228 -18.04 -30.35 -14.67
N ARG A 229 -19.01 -29.52 -15.06
CA ARG A 229 -20.47 -29.68 -14.92
C ARG A 229 -21.02 -30.14 -13.56
N ARG A 230 -21.74 -29.24 -12.89
CA ARG A 230 -23.11 -29.50 -12.39
C ARG A 230 -23.85 -28.18 -12.17
N SER A 231 -24.67 -27.83 -13.16
CA SER A 231 -25.76 -26.87 -13.05
C SER A 231 -26.74 -27.37 -11.98
N SER A 232 -26.84 -26.64 -10.87
CA SER A 232 -27.86 -26.88 -9.84
C SER A 232 -28.58 -25.56 -9.62
N GLN A 233 -29.84 -25.54 -10.05
CA GLN A 233 -30.78 -24.42 -9.93
C GLN A 233 -30.86 -23.92 -8.47
N GLN A 234 -30.68 -22.62 -8.27
CA GLN A 234 -31.11 -21.93 -7.06
C GLN A 234 -32.63 -21.78 -7.12
N GLN A 235 -33.36 -22.65 -6.41
CA GLN A 235 -34.74 -22.35 -6.03
C GLN A 235 -34.73 -21.34 -4.90
N GLN A 236 -35.19 -20.12 -5.22
CA GLN A 236 -35.61 -19.13 -4.24
C GLN A 236 -36.79 -19.70 -3.45
N GLN A 237 -36.59 -19.95 -2.15
CA GLN A 237 -37.68 -20.23 -1.23
C GLN A 237 -38.30 -18.89 -0.83
N GLN A 238 -39.50 -18.62 -1.32
CA GLN A 238 -40.32 -17.50 -0.89
C GLN A 238 -41.36 -18.06 0.08
N GLU A 239 -41.22 -17.71 1.36
CA GLU A 239 -42.18 -18.12 2.41
C GLU A 239 -43.43 -17.23 2.32
N VAL A 240 -44.59 -17.83 2.05
CA VAL A 240 -45.89 -17.16 2.16
C VAL A 240 -46.47 -17.44 3.55
N PRO A 241 -46.92 -16.42 4.31
CA PRO A 241 -47.48 -16.63 5.64
C PRO A 241 -48.89 -17.23 5.54
N VAL A 242 -49.11 -18.35 6.22
CA VAL A 242 -50.46 -18.92 6.42
C VAL A 242 -50.85 -18.73 7.88
N GLU A 243 -51.86 -17.89 8.08
CA GLU A 243 -52.54 -17.62 9.35
C GLU A 243 -53.41 -18.83 9.73
N ILE A 244 -53.19 -19.44 10.91
CA ILE A 244 -54.12 -20.43 11.47
C ILE A 244 -54.33 -20.21 12.97
N ARG A 245 -55.58 -19.85 13.27
CA ARG A 245 -56.26 -19.97 14.56
C ARG A 245 -56.24 -21.42 15.03
N ASN A 246 -55.84 -21.63 16.29
CA ASN A 246 -55.89 -22.89 17.04
C ASN A 246 -54.81 -23.96 16.72
N GLY A 247 -53.58 -23.68 17.14
CA GLY A 247 -52.94 -24.51 18.18
C GLY A 247 -52.41 -25.92 17.84
N LYS A 248 -52.12 -26.27 16.57
CA LYS A 248 -51.31 -27.48 16.24
C LYS A 248 -50.74 -27.41 14.81
N THR A 249 -49.44 -27.18 14.67
CA THR A 249 -48.76 -27.12 13.35
C THR A 249 -48.02 -28.43 13.08
N ARG A 250 -48.55 -29.25 12.15
CA ARG A 250 -47.89 -30.45 11.60
C ARG A 250 -47.19 -30.04 10.29
N ARG A 251 -45.85 -30.14 10.24
CA ARG A 251 -45.08 -29.89 9.01
C ARG A 251 -45.25 -31.08 8.06
N GLN A 252 -45.90 -30.89 6.91
CA GLN A 252 -45.83 -31.85 5.80
C GLN A 252 -44.90 -31.28 4.73
N ARG A 253 -43.93 -32.10 4.31
CA ARG A 253 -43.00 -31.81 3.21
C ARG A 253 -43.56 -32.52 1.98
N VAL A 254 -44.08 -31.76 1.03
CA VAL A 254 -44.50 -32.28 -0.29
C VAL A 254 -43.48 -31.81 -1.31
N THR A 255 -42.78 -32.75 -1.93
CA THR A 255 -41.90 -32.53 -3.10
C THR A 255 -42.72 -32.74 -4.36
N ILE A 256 -42.93 -31.68 -5.13
CA ILE A 256 -43.49 -31.74 -6.48
C ILE A 256 -42.28 -31.74 -7.43
N THR A 257 -42.17 -32.80 -8.23
CA THR A 257 -41.18 -32.94 -9.31
C THR A 257 -41.79 -32.42 -10.60
N ASP A 258 -41.08 -31.53 -11.29
CA ASP A 258 -41.13 -31.38 -12.75
C ASP A 258 -39.75 -31.79 -13.30
#